data_AF-A0AA42TCX9-F1
#
_entry.id   AF-A0AA42TCX9-F1
#
_cell.length_a   1.000
_cell.length_b   1.000
_cell.length_c   1.000
_cell.angle_alpha   90.00
_cell.angle_beta   90.00
_cell.angle_gamma   90.00
#
_symmetry.space_group_name_H-M   'P 1'
#
loop_
_entity.id
_entity.type
_entity.pdbx_description
1 polymer ?
#
loop_
_entity_poly.entity_id
_entity_poly.type
_entity_poly.pdbx_seq_one_letter_code
_entity_poly.pdbx_strand_id
1 'polypeptide(L)'
;MESFNSKYVSQDRGYLTECWTWKAYKDRHGYGRFGFGGKVESAHRVAWQLFRGELPPYPEFELDHLCGNRDCVNPHHLQAVTHQENLSRRNIPFVPVCKNGHEYTPENTYIRPSGAKDCRACIRDRVRRYQVNKGAVA
;
A
#
# COMPACT_ATOMS: atom_id res chain seq x y z
N MET A 1 11.28 24.88 -8.73
CA MET A 1 9.82 24.69 -8.59
C MET A 1 9.13 24.53 -9.94
N GLU A 2 9.46 25.34 -10.95
CA GLU A 2 8.91 25.25 -12.32
C GLU A 2 9.03 23.85 -12.97
N SER A 3 10.19 23.21 -12.85
CA SER A 3 10.41 21.84 -13.35
C SER A 3 9.40 20.84 -12.76
N PHE A 4 9.05 20.96 -11.48
CA PHE A 4 8.07 20.10 -10.82
C PHE A 4 6.64 20.39 -11.30
N ASN A 5 6.25 21.67 -11.32
CA ASN A 5 4.90 22.10 -11.70
C ASN A 5 4.54 21.71 -13.14
N SER A 6 5.54 21.62 -14.03
CA SER A 6 5.35 21.17 -15.40
C SER A 6 4.95 19.68 -15.54
N LYS A 7 5.04 18.87 -14.47
CA LYS A 7 4.92 17.40 -14.50
C LYS A 7 3.60 16.84 -13.97
N TYR A 8 2.65 17.70 -13.62
CA TYR A 8 1.28 17.30 -13.33
C TYR A 8 0.26 18.09 -14.16
N VAL A 9 -0.98 17.66 -14.11
CA VAL A 9 -2.16 18.40 -14.57
C VAL A 9 -3.20 18.39 -13.44
N SER A 10 -3.96 19.47 -13.32
CA SER A 10 -5.13 19.46 -12.45
C SER A 10 -6.25 18.61 -13.05
N GLN A 11 -6.89 17.81 -12.22
CA GLN A 11 -8.05 17.03 -12.59
C GLN A 11 -9.08 17.09 -11.47
N ASP A 12 -10.29 17.55 -11.77
CA ASP A 12 -11.43 17.40 -10.89
C ASP A 12 -11.79 15.91 -10.77
N ARG A 13 -11.82 15.42 -9.53
CA ARG A 13 -12.19 14.05 -9.16
C ARG A 13 -13.25 14.02 -8.05
N GLY A 14 -13.97 15.13 -7.83
CA GLY A 14 -15.02 15.23 -6.82
C GLY A 14 -14.51 15.44 -5.37
N TYR A 15 -13.30 15.96 -5.19
CA TYR A 15 -12.76 16.36 -3.89
C TYR A 15 -12.82 17.89 -3.74
N LEU A 16 -12.67 18.40 -2.51
CA LEU A 16 -12.69 19.85 -2.22
C LEU A 16 -11.67 20.64 -3.04
N THR A 17 -10.52 20.03 -3.35
CA THR A 17 -9.53 20.57 -4.28
C THR A 17 -9.26 19.59 -5.40
N GLU A 18 -8.78 20.06 -6.55
CA GLU A 18 -8.44 19.19 -7.68
C GLU A 18 -7.28 18.24 -7.35
N CYS A 19 -7.29 17.04 -7.93
CA CYS A 19 -6.10 16.20 -7.90
C CYS A 19 -5.03 16.77 -8.84
N TRP A 20 -3.79 16.85 -8.38
CA TRP A 20 -2.65 17.12 -9.26
C TRP A 20 -2.12 15.80 -9.79
N THR A 21 -2.65 15.35 -10.91
CA THR A 21 -2.33 14.04 -11.48
C THR A 21 -0.97 14.08 -12.17
N TRP A 22 -0.04 13.25 -11.69
CA TRP A 22 1.30 13.12 -12.23
C TRP A 22 1.29 12.53 -13.65
N LYS A 23 1.87 13.26 -14.61
CA LYS A 23 1.94 12.86 -16.02
C LYS A 23 3.33 12.37 -16.47
N ALA A 24 4.33 12.41 -15.60
CA ALA A 24 5.67 11.91 -15.89
C ALA A 24 5.84 10.45 -15.46
N TYR A 25 7.10 9.97 -15.34
CA TYR A 25 7.38 8.58 -14.97
C TYR A 25 6.70 8.19 -13.65
N LYS A 26 6.06 7.02 -13.68
CA LYS A 26 5.42 6.34 -12.56
C LYS A 26 6.08 4.98 -12.39
N ASP A 27 6.25 4.54 -11.14
CA ASP A 27 6.76 3.21 -10.87
C ASP A 27 5.69 2.12 -11.12
N ARG A 28 6.09 0.85 -10.96
CA ARG A 28 5.20 -0.32 -11.12
C ARG A 28 4.00 -0.33 -10.16
N HIS A 29 4.04 0.46 -9.08
CA HIS A 29 2.96 0.57 -8.10
C HIS A 29 2.03 1.76 -8.40
N GLY A 30 2.35 2.58 -9.41
CA GLY A 30 1.58 3.74 -9.84
C GLY A 30 1.98 5.06 -9.19
N TYR A 31 3.05 5.09 -8.39
CA TYR A 31 3.52 6.32 -7.76
C TYR A 31 4.39 7.12 -8.73
N GLY A 32 4.10 8.41 -8.86
CA GLY A 32 4.95 9.35 -9.59
C GLY A 32 6.34 9.43 -8.98
N ARG A 33 7.37 9.58 -9.83
CA ARG A 33 8.77 9.73 -9.42
C ARG A 33 9.35 11.02 -9.98
N PHE A 34 10.22 11.67 -9.20
CA PHE A 34 10.83 12.95 -9.58
C PHE A 34 12.27 13.05 -9.05
N GLY A 35 13.16 13.58 -9.87
CA GLY A 35 14.54 13.86 -9.46
C GLY A 35 14.61 15.12 -8.61
N PHE A 36 15.00 14.99 -7.34
CA PHE A 36 15.11 16.09 -6.39
C PHE A 36 16.35 15.92 -5.51
N GLY A 37 17.20 16.95 -5.44
CA GLY A 37 18.43 16.89 -4.64
C GLY A 37 19.42 15.79 -5.06
N GLY A 38 19.56 15.53 -6.37
CA GLY A 38 20.48 14.53 -6.90
C GLY A 38 20.00 13.07 -6.81
N LYS A 39 18.81 12.82 -6.29
CA LYS A 39 18.21 11.49 -6.17
C LYS A 39 16.79 11.44 -6.73
N VAL A 40 16.33 10.25 -7.10
CA VAL A 40 14.95 10.03 -7.54
C VAL A 40 14.09 9.69 -6.33
N GLU A 41 13.07 10.51 -6.07
CA GLU A 41 12.17 10.41 -4.93
C GLU A 41 10.72 10.23 -5.39
N SER A 42 9.84 9.84 -4.48
CA SER A 42 8.38 9.84 -4.75
C SER A 42 7.88 11.26 -4.99
N ALA A 43 7.21 11.51 -6.11
CA ALA A 43 6.78 12.85 -6.51
C ALA A 43 5.84 13.51 -5.49
N HIS A 44 4.99 12.76 -4.81
CA HIS A 44 4.12 13.29 -3.75
C HIS A 44 4.90 13.70 -2.49
N ARG A 45 6.01 13.02 -2.15
CA ARG A 45 6.92 13.44 -1.07
C ARG A 45 7.64 14.72 -1.44
N VAL A 46 8.09 14.83 -2.69
CA VAL A 46 8.70 16.07 -3.20
C VAL A 46 7.69 17.22 -3.19
N ALA A 47 6.43 16.98 -3.56
CA ALA A 47 5.38 17.99 -3.44
C ALA A 47 5.20 18.45 -1.98
N TRP A 48 5.13 17.52 -1.03
CA TRP A 48 5.10 17.88 0.39
C TRP A 48 6.28 18.78 0.76
N GLN A 49 7.49 18.42 0.33
CA GLN A 49 8.68 19.23 0.61
C GLN A 49 8.61 20.64 0.04
N LEU A 50 8.19 20.77 -1.22
CA LEU A 50 8.14 22.04 -1.93
C LEU A 50 7.03 22.97 -1.42
N PHE A 51 5.90 22.42 -0.96
CA PHE A 51 4.70 23.20 -0.64
C PHE A 51 4.36 23.26 0.85
N ARG A 52 4.79 22.27 1.65
CA ARG A 52 4.54 22.19 3.10
C ARG A 52 5.81 22.22 3.95
N GLY A 53 6.98 22.02 3.36
CA GLY A 53 8.26 22.07 4.07
C GLY A 53 8.70 20.68 4.55
N GLU A 54 9.13 20.56 5.79
CA GLU A 54 9.77 19.32 6.26
C GLU A 54 8.87 18.08 6.11
N LEU A 55 9.46 16.95 5.72
CA LEU A 55 8.74 15.68 5.65
C LEU A 55 8.41 15.19 7.06
N PRO A 56 7.27 14.50 7.25
CA PRO A 56 7.00 13.83 8.51
C PRO A 56 8.12 12.85 8.89
N PRO A 57 8.43 12.71 10.20
CA PRO A 57 9.43 11.77 10.68
C PRO A 57 9.12 10.34 10.21
N TYR A 58 10.16 9.65 9.77
CA TYR A 58 10.11 8.24 9.37
C TYR A 58 10.98 7.43 10.34
N PRO A 59 10.53 6.25 10.81
CA PRO A 59 9.39 5.45 10.35
C PRO A 59 8.04 5.72 11.03
N GLU A 60 7.94 6.76 11.87
CA GLU A 60 6.75 7.04 12.69
C GLU A 60 5.53 7.41 11.83
N PHE A 61 5.76 8.15 10.76
CA PHE A 61 4.72 8.65 9.86
C PHE A 61 4.98 8.32 8.39
N GLU A 62 3.90 7.99 7.70
CA GLU A 62 3.80 7.78 6.26
C GLU A 62 2.89 8.85 5.65
N LEU A 63 3.11 9.21 4.39
CA LEU A 63 2.18 10.07 3.65
C LEU A 63 1.10 9.21 2.99
N ASP A 64 -0.14 9.39 3.43
CA ASP A 64 -1.33 8.74 2.88
C ASP A 64 -2.09 9.69 1.94
N HIS A 65 -2.66 9.12 0.89
CA HIS A 65 -3.46 9.84 -0.10
C HIS A 65 -4.92 9.86 0.33
N LEU A 66 -5.40 11.00 0.81
CA LEU A 66 -6.82 11.20 1.16
C LEU A 66 -7.77 10.97 -0.02
N CYS A 67 -7.27 11.15 -1.25
CA CYS A 67 -8.00 10.91 -2.49
C CYS A 67 -7.86 9.47 -3.03
N GLY A 68 -7.11 8.58 -2.38
CA GLY A 68 -6.86 7.21 -2.84
C GLY A 68 -6.09 7.07 -4.17
N ASN A 69 -5.69 8.18 -4.78
CA ASN A 69 -5.04 8.21 -6.10
C ASN A 69 -3.52 8.28 -5.95
N ARG A 70 -2.83 7.17 -6.25
CA ARG A 70 -1.36 7.04 -6.07
C ARG A 70 -0.52 8.02 -6.89
N ASP A 71 -1.07 8.52 -8.00
CA ASP A 71 -0.41 9.50 -8.86
C ASP A 71 -0.81 10.95 -8.58
N CYS A 72 -1.63 11.20 -7.55
CA CYS A 72 -1.90 12.56 -7.07
C CYS A 72 -0.67 13.11 -6.31
N VAL A 73 -0.25 14.34 -6.64
CA VAL A 73 0.83 15.05 -5.95
C VAL A 73 0.35 16.34 -5.28
N ASN A 74 -0.97 16.56 -5.16
CA ASN A 74 -1.50 17.73 -4.46
C ASN A 74 -1.21 17.60 -2.96
N PRO A 75 -0.44 18.51 -2.33
CA PRO A 75 -0.11 18.44 -0.91
C PRO A 75 -1.35 18.53 0.00
N HIS A 76 -2.46 19.11 -0.46
CA HIS A 76 -3.74 19.12 0.27
C HIS A 76 -4.44 17.76 0.29
N HIS A 77 -4.06 16.84 -0.60
CA HIS A 77 -4.56 15.47 -0.63
C HIS A 77 -3.63 14.48 0.07
N LEU A 78 -2.62 14.97 0.80
CA LEU A 78 -1.68 14.17 1.57
C LEU A 78 -1.88 14.41 3.06
N GLN A 79 -1.77 13.34 3.85
CA GLN A 79 -1.80 13.39 5.30
C GLN A 79 -0.66 12.55 5.86
N ALA A 80 0.03 13.07 6.88
CA ALA A 80 0.94 12.28 7.70
C ALA A 80 0.10 11.39 8.63
N VAL A 81 0.27 10.07 8.52
CA VAL A 81 -0.44 9.08 9.31
C VAL A 81 0.54 8.04 9.83
N THR A 82 0.22 7.39 10.94
CA THR A 82 0.98 6.23 11.42
C THR A 82 0.81 5.05 10.46
N HIS A 83 1.74 4.10 10.49
CA HIS A 83 1.63 2.86 9.72
C HIS A 83 0.32 2.11 10.02
N GLN A 84 -0.14 2.11 11.27
CA GLN A 84 -1.37 1.45 11.68
C GLN A 84 -2.62 2.12 11.08
N GLU A 85 -2.66 3.45 11.04
CA GLU A 85 -3.74 4.21 10.39
C GLU A 85 -3.74 4.00 8.88
N ASN A 86 -2.57 3.97 8.23
CA ASN A 86 -2.47 3.67 6.81
C ASN A 86 -3.03 2.27 6.51
N LEU A 87 -2.64 1.26 7.30
CA LEU A 87 -3.16 -0.11 7.16
C LEU A 87 -4.67 -0.20 7.36
N SER A 88 -5.24 0.50 8.35
CA SER A 88 -6.68 0.45 8.62
C SER A 88 -7.52 1.09 7.51
N ARG A 89 -6.97 2.08 6.80
CA ARG A 89 -7.61 2.71 5.63
C ARG A 89 -7.54 1.87 4.35
N ARG A 90 -6.72 0.83 4.32
CA ARG A 90 -6.68 -0.08 3.16
C ARG A 90 -8.01 -0.82 3.11
N ASN A 91 -8.83 -0.47 2.12
CA ASN A 91 -10.01 -1.25 1.79
C ASN A 91 -9.58 -2.57 1.14
N ILE A 92 -9.15 -3.52 1.96
CA ILE A 92 -8.85 -4.88 1.54
C ILE A 92 -10.20 -5.60 1.47
N PRO A 93 -10.67 -6.02 0.29
CA PRO A 93 -11.90 -6.78 0.19
C PRO A 93 -11.82 -7.99 1.12
N PHE A 94 -12.86 -8.22 1.91
CA PHE A 94 -12.97 -9.47 2.64
C PHE A 94 -13.02 -10.60 1.61
N VAL A 95 -11.96 -11.40 1.54
CA VAL A 95 -11.93 -12.60 0.71
C VAL A 95 -12.37 -13.77 1.60
N PRO A 96 -13.58 -14.34 1.40
CA PRO A 96 -14.12 -15.41 2.24
C PRO A 96 -13.42 -16.76 2.04
N VAL A 97 -12.44 -16.83 1.15
CA VAL A 97 -11.72 -18.05 0.78
C VAL A 97 -10.22 -17.85 0.91
N CYS A 98 -9.50 -18.92 1.23
CA CYS A 98 -8.05 -18.92 1.21
C CYS A 98 -7.51 -19.02 -0.24
N LYS A 99 -6.19 -18.88 -0.40
CA LYS A 99 -5.50 -18.98 -1.70
C LYS A 99 -5.70 -20.30 -2.47
N ASN A 100 -6.13 -21.36 -1.78
CA ASN A 100 -6.43 -22.67 -2.37
C ASN A 100 -7.94 -22.89 -2.57
N GLY A 101 -8.76 -21.86 -2.40
CA GLY A 101 -10.22 -21.94 -2.59
C GLY A 101 -11.01 -22.46 -1.40
N HIS A 102 -10.38 -22.83 -0.27
CA HIS A 102 -11.13 -23.26 0.91
C HIS A 102 -11.78 -22.08 1.63
N GLU A 103 -13.06 -22.22 1.94
CA GLU A 103 -13.85 -21.22 2.66
C GLU A 103 -13.38 -21.02 4.11
N TYR A 104 -13.38 -19.77 4.56
CA TYR A 104 -13.13 -19.38 5.94
C TYR A 104 -14.42 -19.44 6.76
N THR A 105 -14.78 -20.64 7.21
CA THR A 105 -15.81 -20.86 8.25
C THR A 105 -15.16 -20.90 9.64
N PRO A 106 -15.89 -20.78 10.76
CA PRO A 106 -15.33 -20.97 12.10
C PRO A 106 -14.58 -22.32 12.25
N GLU A 107 -15.09 -23.38 11.63
CA GLU A 107 -14.55 -24.73 11.65
C GLU A 107 -13.29 -24.87 10.79
N ASN A 108 -13.17 -24.09 9.70
CA ASN A 108 -12.03 -24.15 8.80
C ASN A 108 -11.02 -22.98 8.99
N THR A 109 -11.28 -22.05 9.90
CA THR A 109 -10.41 -20.88 10.16
C THR A 109 -9.56 -21.04 11.42
N TYR A 110 -8.24 -21.06 11.25
CA TYR A 110 -7.26 -21.02 12.34
C TYR A 110 -6.60 -19.64 12.42
N ILE A 111 -6.62 -19.01 13.59
CA ILE A 111 -5.94 -17.73 13.85
C ILE A 111 -4.59 -18.03 14.50
N ARG A 112 -3.49 -17.59 13.87
CA ARG A 112 -2.13 -17.76 14.40
C ARG A 112 -1.88 -16.79 15.57
N PRO A 113 -0.89 -17.05 16.43
CA PRO A 113 -0.46 -16.08 17.45
C PRO A 113 -0.11 -14.70 16.89
N SER A 114 0.32 -14.63 15.62
CA SER A 114 0.60 -13.37 14.92
C SER A 114 -0.66 -12.61 14.45
N GLY A 115 -1.86 -13.12 14.71
CA GLY A 115 -3.14 -12.58 14.20
C GLY A 115 -3.47 -12.96 12.75
N ALA A 116 -2.55 -13.60 12.03
CA ALA A 116 -2.79 -14.03 10.64
C ALA A 116 -3.73 -15.24 10.58
N LYS A 117 -4.65 -15.25 9.60
CA LYS A 117 -5.56 -16.38 9.35
C LYS A 117 -4.87 -17.45 8.48
N ASP A 118 -5.10 -18.71 8.79
CA ASP A 118 -4.76 -19.87 7.96
C ASP A 118 -5.98 -20.81 7.88
N CYS A 119 -6.04 -21.62 6.82
CA CYS A 119 -7.15 -22.54 6.61
C CYS A 119 -6.80 -23.93 7.16
N ARG A 120 -7.67 -24.54 7.97
CA ARG A 120 -7.37 -25.84 8.60
C ARG A 120 -7.17 -26.95 7.57
N ALA A 121 -7.91 -26.94 6.46
CA ALA A 121 -7.66 -27.81 5.31
C ALA A 121 -6.21 -27.69 4.78
N CYS A 122 -5.73 -26.46 4.59
CA CYS A 122 -4.39 -26.14 4.12
C CYS A 122 -3.32 -26.64 5.08
N ILE A 123 -3.58 -26.52 6.39
CA ILE A 123 -2.69 -27.02 7.45
C ILE A 123 -2.62 -28.54 7.38
N ARG A 124 -3.76 -29.25 7.27
CA ARG A 124 -3.80 -30.72 7.15
C ARG A 124 -3.02 -31.19 5.93
N ASP A 125 -3.20 -30.54 4.77
CA ASP A 125 -2.47 -30.87 3.55
C ASP A 125 -0.95 -30.69 3.70
N ARG A 126 -0.53 -29.62 4.38
CA ARG A 126 0.90 -29.36 4.67
C ARG A 126 1.47 -30.45 5.59
N VAL A 127 0.75 -30.82 6.66
CA VAL A 127 1.16 -31.87 7.59
C VAL A 127 1.25 -33.23 6.89
N ARG A 128 0.23 -33.59 6.09
CA ARG A 128 0.22 -34.83 5.31
C ARG A 128 1.42 -34.92 4.38
N ARG A 129 1.71 -33.85 3.62
CA ARG A 129 2.89 -33.81 2.74
C ARG A 129 4.20 -33.94 3.51
N TYR A 130 4.32 -33.27 4.65
CA TYR A 130 5.51 -33.39 5.50
C TYR A 130 5.74 -34.81 5.99
N GLN A 131 4.68 -35.50 6.45
CA GLN A 131 4.77 -36.89 6.92
C GLN A 131 5.14 -37.86 5.79
N VAL A 132 4.54 -37.73 4.61
CA VAL A 132 4.89 -38.54 3.43
C VAL A 132 6.35 -38.33 3.04
N ASN A 133 6.80 -37.08 2.95
CA ASN A 133 8.17 -36.78 2.57
C ASN A 133 9.18 -37.23 3.63
N LYS A 134 8.85 -37.19 4.92
CA LYS A 134 9.72 -37.71 5.98
C LYS A 134 9.81 -39.24 5.97
N GLY A 135 8.72 -39.92 5.63
CA GLY A 135 8.70 -41.38 5.48
C GLY A 135 9.32 -41.90 4.18
N ALA A 136 9.42 -41.09 3.14
CA ALA A 136 10.07 -41.44 1.87
C ALA A 136 11.60 -41.24 1.86
N VAL A 137 12.15 -40.61 2.91
CA VAL A 137 13.58 -40.32 3.09
C VAL A 137 14.18 -41.20 4.20
N ALA A 138 13.39 -42.11 4.77
CA ALA A 138 13.80 -43.14 5.73
C ALA A 138 13.84 -44.51 5.04
#